data_AF-A0A6G0Z1B8-F1
#
_entry.id   AF-A0A6G0Z1B8-F1
#
_cell.length_a   1.000
_cell.length_b   1.000
_cell.length_c   1.000
_cell.angle_alpha   90.00
_cell.angle_beta   90.00
_cell.angle_gamma   90.00
#
_symmetry.space_group_name_H-M   'P 1'
#
loop_
_entity.id
_entity.type
_entity.pdbx_description
1 polymer ?
#
loop_
_entity_poly.entity_id
_entity_poly.type
_entity_poly.pdbx_seq_one_letter_code
_entity_poly.pdbx_strand_id
1 'polypeptide(L)' 'MGLLTEGKPLTWEETKQLADHVRQHGIDQFLNLYHQLLDRKGDVLKWGDEVTINNAAVTNLNL' A
#
# COMPACT_ATOMS: atom_id res chain seq x y z
N MET A 1 -6.87 9.06 -4.73
CA MET A 1 -5.58 8.75 -4.07
C MET A 1 -4.94 10.03 -3.56
N GLY A 2 -4.19 9.97 -2.45
CA GLY A 2 -3.34 11.07 -1.98
C GLY A 2 -1.90 10.94 -2.49
N LEU A 3 -1.08 11.96 -2.26
CA LEU A 3 0.37 11.90 -2.49
C LEU A 3 1.03 11.09 -1.36
N LEU A 4 2.09 10.33 -1.69
CA LEU A 4 2.86 9.60 -0.69
C LEU A 4 3.64 10.57 0.19
N THR A 5 3.73 10.27 1.48
CA THR A 5 4.59 11.00 2.43
C THR A 5 6.04 10.58 2.23
N GLU A 6 6.97 11.54 2.26
CA GLU A 6 8.40 11.28 2.19
C GLU A 6 8.93 10.69 3.51
N GLY A 7 9.80 9.69 3.41
CA GLY A 7 10.44 9.04 4.55
C GLY A 7 11.81 8.49 4.18
N LYS A 8 12.52 7.93 5.16
CA LYS A 8 13.83 7.30 4.95
C LYS A 8 13.65 5.79 4.74
N PRO A 9 13.78 5.25 3.51
CA PRO A 9 13.72 3.82 3.29
C PRO A 9 14.93 3.12 3.92
N LEU A 10 14.70 1.94 4.47
CA LEU A 10 15.76 1.07 4.97
C LEU A 10 16.36 0.26 3.82
N THR A 11 17.64 -0.06 3.93
CA THR A 11 18.28 -1.04 3.05
C THR A 11 17.70 -2.44 3.29
N TRP A 12 17.98 -3.37 2.38
CA TRP A 12 17.52 -4.76 2.54
C TRP A 12 18.04 -5.40 3.83
N GLU A 13 19.31 -5.24 4.16
CA GLU A 13 19.92 -5.84 5.35
C GLU A 13 19.29 -5.29 6.64
N GLU A 14 19.04 -3.98 6.72
CA GLU A 14 18.33 -3.35 7.85
C GLU A 14 16.88 -3.83 7.93
N THR A 15 16.18 -3.92 6.79
CA THR A 15 14.79 -4.37 6.73
C THR A 15 14.64 -5.83 7.17
N LYS A 16 15.57 -6.69 6.75
CA LYS A 16 15.56 -8.12 7.06
C LYS A 16 15.65 -8.37 8.56
N GLN A 17 16.43 -7.57 9.30
CA GLN A 17 16.53 -7.66 10.76
C GLN A 17 15.21 -7.34 11.46
N LEU A 18 14.34 -6.52 10.85
CA LEU A 18 13.04 -6.12 11.38
C LEU A 18 11.87 -6.97 10.86
N ALA A 19 12.12 -7.94 9.99
CA ALA A 19 11.06 -8.69 9.31
C ALA A 19 10.09 -9.39 10.27
N ASP A 20 10.62 -9.98 11.36
CA ASP A 20 9.78 -10.65 12.36
C ASP A 20 8.98 -9.65 13.20
N HIS A 21 9.54 -8.49 13.51
CA HIS A 21 8.83 -7.40 14.19
C HIS A 21 7.66 -6.89 13.33
N VAL A 22 7.90 -6.60 12.05
CA VAL A 22 6.85 -6.16 11.11
C VAL A 22 5.75 -7.21 10.99
N ARG A 23 6.11 -8.50 10.91
CA ARG A 23 5.14 -9.60 10.83
C ARG A 23 4.26 -9.66 12.08
N GLN A 24 4.86 -9.65 13.27
CA GLN A 24 4.11 -9.73 14.52
C GLN A 24 3.13 -8.56 14.67
N HIS A 25 3.62 -7.34 14.49
CA HIS A 25 2.78 -6.14 14.59
C HIS A 25 1.71 -6.08 13.49
N GLY A 26 2.00 -6.59 12.28
CA GLY A 26 1.01 -6.70 11.22
C GLY A 26 -0.15 -7.64 11.57
N ILE A 27 0.13 -8.76 12.22
CA ILE A 27 -0.91 -9.69 12.70
C ILE A 27 -1.75 -9.02 13.80
N ASP A 28 -1.11 -8.34 14.75
CA ASP A 28 -1.81 -7.64 15.83
C ASP A 28 -2.73 -6.53 15.28
N GLN A 29 -2.24 -5.74 14.31
CA GLN A 29 -3.03 -4.73 13.60
C GLN A 29 -4.23 -5.36 12.88
N PHE A 30 -4.02 -6.47 12.19
CA PHE A 30 -5.09 -7.20 11.51
C PHE A 30 -6.17 -7.68 12.49
N LEU A 31 -5.79 -8.32 13.59
CA LEU A 31 -6.73 -8.81 14.61
C LEU A 31 -7.53 -7.66 15.24
N ASN A 32 -6.88 -6.54 15.53
CA ASN A 32 -7.55 -5.35 16.06
C ASN A 32 -8.60 -4.81 15.08
N LEU A 33 -8.24 -4.68 13.80
CA LEU A 33 -9.18 -4.24 12.76
C LEU A 33 -10.33 -5.22 12.58
N TYR A 34 -10.04 -6.52 12.60
CA TYR A 34 -11.04 -7.57 12.48
C TYR A 34 -12.08 -7.46 13.61
N HIS A 35 -11.64 -7.44 14.88
CA HIS A 35 -12.55 -7.32 16.01
C HIS A 35 -13.34 -6.00 15.99
N GLN A 36 -12.73 -4.90 15.57
CA GLN A 36 -13.40 -3.60 15.47
C GLN A 36 -14.50 -3.58 14.40
N LEU A 37 -14.32 -4.33 13.31
CA LEU A 37 -15.23 -4.31 12.15
C LEU A 37 -16.16 -5.52 12.08
N LEU A 38 -16.01 -6.51 12.98
CA LEU A 38 -16.73 -7.78 12.96
C LEU A 38 -18.25 -7.61 12.89
N ASP A 39 -18.79 -6.70 13.68
CA ASP A 39 -20.24 -6.47 13.79
C ASP A 39 -20.76 -5.32 12.92
N ARG A 40 -19.92 -4.77 12.03
CA ARG A 40 -20.29 -3.66 11.15
C ARG A 40 -21.33 -4.12 10.13
N LYS A 41 -22.42 -3.35 10.00
CA LYS A 41 -23.54 -3.64 9.09
C LYS A 41 -24.00 -2.36 8.38
N GLY A 42 -24.68 -2.53 7.26
CA GLY A 42 -25.31 -1.43 6.52
C GLY A 42 -24.35 -0.65 5.60
N ASP A 43 -23.22 -1.23 5.24
CA ASP A 43 -22.34 -0.63 4.24
C ASP A 43 -22.98 -0.66 2.84
N VAL A 44 -22.91 0.45 2.14
CA VAL A 44 -23.35 0.58 0.75
C VAL A 44 -22.25 0.12 -0.20
N LEU A 45 -22.64 -0.37 -1.38
CA LEU A 45 -21.70 -0.74 -2.43
C LEU A 45 -20.97 0.52 -2.95
N LYS A 46 -19.69 0.64 -2.62
CA LYS A 46 -18.76 1.65 -3.16
C LYS A 46 -17.80 0.95 -4.12
N TRP A 47 -17.53 1.56 -5.27
CA TRP A 47 -16.65 1.01 -6.30
C TRP A 47 -15.85 2.13 -6.98
N GLY A 48 -14.75 1.76 -7.64
CA GLY A 48 -13.90 2.64 -8.43
C GLY A 48 -12.74 1.84 -9.04
N ASP A 49 -12.20 2.32 -10.16
CA ASP A 49 -11.10 1.67 -10.87
C ASP A 49 -9.72 2.20 -10.42
N GLU A 50 -8.75 1.31 -10.25
CA GLU A 50 -7.34 1.66 -10.02
C GLU A 50 -6.56 1.53 -11.34
N VAL A 51 -6.34 2.66 -12.02
CA VAL A 51 -5.65 2.70 -13.33
C VAL A 51 -4.22 3.22 -13.16
N THR A 52 -3.25 2.49 -13.70
CA THR A 52 -1.84 2.91 -13.78
C THR A 52 -1.49 3.26 -15.23
N ILE A 53 -0.77 4.37 -15.44
CA ILE A 53 -0.36 4.83 -16.78
C ILE A 53 1.15 4.70 -16.90
N ASN A 54 1.60 4.12 -18.01
CA ASN A 54 3.01 4.12 -18.41
C ASN A 54 3.26 5.28 -19.38
N ASN A 55 4.30 6.06 -19.13
CA ASN A 55 4.69 7.13 -20.03
C ASN A 55 5.60 6.57 -21.13
N ALA A 56 5.13 6.54 -22.38
CA ALA A 56 5.97 6.26 -23.54
C ALA A 56 6.54 7.57 -24.09
N ALA A 57 7.87 7.69 -24.13
CA ALA A 57 8.52 8.81 -24.79
C ALA A 57 8.40 8.63 -26.32
N VAL A 58 7.64 9.51 -26.97
CA VAL A 58 7.64 9.59 -28.44
C VAL A 58 8.87 10.40 -28.85
N THR A 59 9.95 9.73 -29.24
CA THR A 59 11.06 10.41 -29.90
C THR A 59 10.69 10.64 -31.37
N ASN A 60 10.36 11.89 -31.72
CA ASN A 60 10.32 12.32 -33.12
C ASN A 60 11.74 12.21 -33.69
N LEU A 61 12.03 11.13 -34.43
CA LEU A 61 13.12 11.11 -35.39
C LEU A 61 12.70 12.04 -36.53
N ASN A 62 13.23 13.26 -36.54
CA ASN A 62 13.15 14.13 -37.70
C ASN A 62 13.86 13.41 -38.86
N LEU A 63 13.09 12.99 -39.87
CA LEU A 63 13.57 12.73 -41.23
C LEU A 63 13.81 14.06 -41.93
#